data_AF-A0A432SSA8-F1
#
_entry.id   AF-A0A432SSA8-F1
#
_cell.length_a   1.000
_cell.length_b   1.000
_cell.length_c   1.000
_cell.angle_alpha   90.00
_cell.angle_beta   90.00
_cell.angle_gamma   90.00
#
_symmetry.space_group_name_H-M   'P 1'
#
loop_
_entity.id
_entity.type
_entity.pdbx_description
1 polymer ?
#
loop_
_entity_poly.entity_id
_entity_poly.type
_entity_poly.pdbx_seq_one_letter_code
_entity_poly.pdbx_strand_id
1 'polypeptide(L)'
;MVAYTQQELVSATEISKQFGEYISKVKNGIVNKIGILKNNRLNAIILSVEEYEQLIVARNRLEDLEMYQTISERMKTPKDNYLDGNDVLKRLNLSLED
;
A
#
# COMPACT_ATOMS: atom_id res chain seq x y z
N MET A 1 2.15 11.97 -7.89
CA MET A 1 2.18 10.80 -8.81
C MET A 1 3.62 10.31 -8.84
N VAL A 2 3.85 9.00 -8.78
CA VAL A 2 5.23 8.46 -8.86
C VAL A 2 5.80 8.80 -10.24
N ALA A 3 6.96 9.47 -10.26
CA ALA A 3 7.61 9.87 -11.50
C ALA A 3 8.36 8.69 -12.13
N TYR A 4 8.30 8.62 -13.47
CA TYR A 4 9.04 7.65 -14.27
C TYR A 4 9.97 8.38 -15.21
N THR A 5 11.18 7.86 -15.37
CA THR A 5 12.06 8.27 -16.47
C THR A 5 11.61 7.61 -17.77
N GLN A 6 12.09 8.13 -18.90
CA GLN A 6 11.78 7.56 -20.21
C GLN A 6 12.21 6.08 -20.32
N GLN A 7 13.31 5.70 -19.67
CA GLN A 7 13.84 4.33 -19.68
C GLN A 7 13.07 3.38 -18.76
N GLU A 8 12.26 3.92 -17.85
CA GLU A 8 11.40 3.14 -16.96
C GLU A 8 9.99 2.92 -17.56
N LEU A 9 9.66 3.51 -18.71
CA LEU A 9 8.35 3.34 -19.36
C LEU A 9 8.48 2.48 -20.61
N VAL A 10 7.89 1.28 -20.55
CA VAL A 10 8.04 0.28 -21.61
C VAL A 10 6.66 -0.24 -22.02
N SER A 11 6.45 -0.42 -23.33
CA SER A 11 5.18 -1.00 -23.81
C SER A 11 5.05 -2.47 -23.44
N ALA A 12 3.83 -2.96 -23.23
CA ALA A 12 3.57 -4.38 -22.95
C ALA A 12 4.11 -5.31 -24.06
N THR A 13 4.10 -4.86 -25.32
CA THR A 13 4.64 -5.60 -26.46
C THR A 13 6.16 -5.68 -26.44
N GLU A 14 6.84 -4.67 -25.92
CA GLU A 14 8.29 -4.67 -25.81
C GLU A 14 8.75 -5.50 -24.61
N ILE A 15 8.04 -5.41 -23.48
CA ILE A 15 8.23 -6.28 -22.32
C ILE A 15 8.12 -7.76 -22.71
N SER A 16 7.12 -8.14 -23.50
CA SER A 16 6.95 -9.56 -23.88
C SER A 16 8.10 -10.08 -24.75
N LYS A 17 8.72 -9.23 -25.57
CA LYS A 17 9.86 -9.59 -26.43
C LYS A 17 11.18 -9.65 -25.66
N GLN A 18 11.38 -8.76 -24.69
CA GLN A 18 12.66 -8.55 -24.00
C GLN A 18 12.55 -8.77 -22.48
N PHE A 19 11.64 -9.64 -22.05
CA PHE A 19 11.29 -9.81 -20.63
C PHE A 19 12.53 -10.07 -19.75
N GLY A 20 13.41 -10.98 -20.15
CA GLY A 20 14.61 -11.31 -19.39
C GLY A 20 15.60 -10.16 -19.24
N GLU A 21 15.71 -9.29 -20.25
CA GLU A 21 16.56 -8.10 -20.20
C GLU A 21 16.04 -7.09 -19.18
N TYR A 22 14.74 -6.82 -19.22
CA TYR A 22 14.09 -5.88 -18.31
C TYR A 22 14.10 -6.36 -16.86
N ILE A 23 13.88 -7.66 -16.61
CA ILE A 23 14.07 -8.26 -15.28
C ILE A 23 15.51 -8.09 -14.81
N SER A 24 16.49 -8.32 -15.68
CA SER A 24 17.91 -8.17 -15.32
C SER A 24 18.27 -6.71 -15.00
N LYS A 25 17.70 -5.74 -15.72
CA LYS A 25 17.88 -4.31 -15.42
C LYS A 25 17.37 -3.93 -14.04
N VAL A 26 16.20 -4.43 -13.65
CA VAL A 26 15.62 -4.20 -12.31
C VAL A 26 16.43 -4.93 -11.24
N LYS A 27 16.74 -6.21 -11.46
CA LYS A 27 17.50 -7.04 -10.51
C LYS A 27 18.90 -6.48 -10.24
N ASN A 28 19.58 -5.95 -11.26
CA ASN A 28 20.93 -5.41 -11.13
C ASN A 28 20.94 -3.93 -10.74
N GLY A 29 19.79 -3.32 -10.44
CA GLY A 29 19.70 -1.92 -10.03
C GLY A 29 20.03 -0.90 -11.13
N ILE A 30 20.01 -1.31 -12.40
CA ILE A 30 20.20 -0.38 -13.54
C ILE A 30 19.01 0.58 -13.62
N VAL A 31 17.82 0.08 -13.31
CA VAL A 31 16.61 0.87 -13.10
C VAL A 31 15.93 0.39 -11.82
N ASN A 32 15.32 1.31 -11.08
CA ASN A 32 14.66 0.96 -9.81
C ASN A 32 13.31 0.27 -10.03
N LYS A 33 12.62 0.62 -11.13
CA LYS A 33 11.30 0.10 -11.47
C LYS A 33 11.05 0.20 -12.97
N ILE A 34 10.11 -0.59 -13.48
CA ILE A 34 9.63 -0.46 -14.86
C ILE A 34 8.12 -0.35 -14.86
N GLY A 35 7.59 0.76 -15.34
CA GLY A 35 6.19 0.95 -15.66
C GLY A 35 5.84 0.36 -17.02
N ILE A 36 4.82 -0.50 -17.04
CA ILE A 36 4.33 -1.16 -18.24
C ILE A 36 3.13 -0.39 -18.79
N LEU A 37 3.26 0.06 -20.03
CA LEU A 37 2.22 0.78 -20.77
C LEU A 37 1.41 -0.18 -21.65
N LYS A 38 0.08 -0.08 -21.58
CA LYS A 38 -0.85 -0.69 -22.54
C LYS A 38 -1.89 0.36 -22.94
N ASN A 39 -2.09 0.54 -24.25
CA ASN A 39 -2.95 1.60 -24.80
C ASN A 39 -2.62 3.00 -24.23
N ASN A 40 -1.33 3.33 -24.16
CA ASN A 40 -0.78 4.58 -23.60
C ASN A 40 -1.16 4.88 -22.15
N ARG A 41 -1.54 3.87 -21.37
CA ARG A 41 -1.81 3.97 -19.94
C ARG A 41 -0.87 3.07 -19.16
N LEU A 42 -0.38 3.56 -18.03
CA LEU A 42 0.35 2.76 -17.07
C LEU A 42 -0.61 1.72 -16.46
N ASN A 43 -0.27 0.45 -16.58
CA ASN A 43 -1.17 -0.65 -16.18
C ASN A 43 -0.54 -1.60 -15.18
N ALA A 44 0.78 -1.74 -15.20
CA ALA A 44 1.52 -2.59 -14.27
C ALA A 44 2.90 -2.01 -14.01
N ILE A 45 3.56 -2.53 -12.98
CA ILE A 45 4.94 -2.18 -12.63
C ILE A 45 5.75 -3.45 -12.35
N ILE A 46 7.02 -3.45 -12.72
CA ILE A 46 8.02 -4.44 -12.31
C ILE A 46 8.90 -3.77 -11.27
N LEU A 47 9.06 -4.43 -10.13
CA LEU A 47 9.97 -4.09 -9.04
C LEU A 47 10.84 -5.29 -8.72
N SER A 48 11.99 -5.06 -8.08
CA SER A 48 12.73 -6.16 -7.48
C SER A 48 11.91 -6.75 -6.32
N VAL A 49 12.15 -8.02 -6.00
CA VAL A 49 11.50 -8.66 -4.84
C VAL A 49 11.84 -7.90 -3.56
N GLU A 50 13.10 -7.50 -3.40
CA GLU A 50 13.57 -6.72 -2.26
C GLU A 50 12.80 -5.40 -2.10
N GLU A 51 12.64 -4.63 -3.18
CA GLU A 51 11.91 -3.36 -3.14
C GLU A 51 10.43 -3.60 -2.79
N TYR A 52 9.82 -4.64 -3.35
CA TYR A 52 8.45 -5.02 -3.02
C TYR A 52 8.29 -5.38 -1.54
N GLU A 53 9.20 -6.18 -0.98
CA GLU A 53 9.19 -6.55 0.44
C GLU A 53 9.37 -5.34 1.35
N GLN A 54 10.30 -4.43 1.00
CA GLN A 54 10.49 -3.18 1.74
C GLN A 54 9.23 -2.31 1.74
N LEU A 55 8.50 -2.23 0.62
CA LEU A 55 7.23 -1.52 0.55
C LEU A 55 6.16 -2.14 1.46
N ILE A 56 6.09 -3.47 1.54
CA ILE A 56 5.16 -4.15 2.46
C ILE A 56 5.52 -3.84 3.92
N VAL A 57 6.80 -3.91 4.28
CA VAL A 57 7.26 -3.58 5.64
C VAL A 57 6.95 -2.12 5.98
N ALA A 58 7.22 -1.19 5.07
CA ALA A 58 6.93 0.23 5.25
C ALA A 58 5.42 0.48 5.45
N ARG A 59 4.57 -0.19 4.65
CA ARG A 59 3.10 -0.11 4.79
C ARG A 59 2.64 -0.58 6.16
N ASN A 60 3.11 -1.74 6.62
CA ASN A 60 2.72 -2.28 7.92
C ASN A 60 3.12 -1.33 9.06
N ARG A 61 4.32 -0.73 8.96
CA ARG A 61 4.77 0.25 9.96
C ARG A 61 3.94 1.53 9.96
N LEU A 62 3.44 1.97 8.79
CA LEU A 62 2.52 3.11 8.71
C LEU A 62 1.18 2.79 9.39
N GLU A 63 0.63 1.60 9.15
CA GLU A 63 -0.59 1.13 9.82
C GLU A 63 -0.43 1.08 11.34
N ASP A 64 0.69 0.56 11.83
CA ASP A 64 1.00 0.53 13.26
C ASP A 64 1.05 1.95 13.87
N LEU A 65 1.60 2.92 13.13
CA LEU A 65 1.66 4.32 13.56
C LEU A 65 0.27 4.96 13.59
N GLU A 66 -0.56 4.71 12.59
CA GLU A 66 -1.95 5.20 12.55
C GLU A 66 -2.79 4.61 13.70
N MET A 67 -2.62 3.32 13.97
CA MET A 67 -3.26 2.65 15.10
C MET A 67 -2.78 3.24 16.44
N TYR A 68 -1.47 3.42 16.60
CA TYR A 68 -0.90 4.04 17.79
C TYR A 68 -1.44 5.45 18.02
N GLN A 69 -1.52 6.27 16.98
CA GLN A 69 -2.10 7.62 17.06
C GLN A 69 -3.56 7.57 17.50
N THR A 70 -4.36 6.71 16.85
CA THR A 70 -5.78 6.53 17.18
C THR A 70 -5.99 6.12 18.63
N ILE A 71 -5.21 5.14 19.11
CA ILE A 71 -5.27 4.68 20.51
C ILE A 71 -4.83 5.81 21.45
N SER A 72 -3.72 6.50 21.13
CA SER A 72 -3.19 7.59 21.94
C SER A 72 -4.17 8.76 22.07
N GLU A 73 -4.93 9.06 21.02
CA GLU A 73 -6.00 10.05 21.06
C GLU A 73 -7.17 9.59 21.93
N ARG A 74 -7.63 8.35 21.78
CA ARG A 74 -8.71 7.79 22.61
C ARG A 74 -8.35 7.73 24.09
N MET A 75 -7.10 7.43 24.41
CA MET A 75 -6.61 7.41 25.79
C MET A 75 -6.60 8.80 26.44
N LYS A 76 -6.62 9.88 25.64
CA LYS A 76 -6.75 11.26 26.13
C LYS A 76 -8.21 11.68 26.32
N THR A 77 -9.18 10.89 25.86
CA THR A 77 -10.60 11.22 26.02
C THR A 77 -10.96 11.23 27.51
N PRO A 78 -11.52 12.34 28.04
CA PRO A 78 -12.01 12.38 29.41
C PRO A 78 -13.15 11.38 29.63
N LYS A 79 -13.26 10.81 30.83
CA LYS A 79 -14.31 9.84 31.16
C LYS A 79 -15.72 10.38 30.95
N ASP A 80 -15.94 11.68 31.18
CA ASP A 80 -17.23 12.33 30.97
C ASP A 80 -17.69 12.33 29.50
N ASN A 81 -16.77 12.11 28.57
CA ASN A 81 -17.03 11.99 27.14
C ASN A 81 -17.13 10.53 26.66
N TYR A 82 -17.11 9.56 27.58
CA TYR A 82 -17.27 8.15 27.21
C TYR A 82 -18.70 7.88 26.78
N LEU A 83 -18.85 6.96 25.82
CA LEU A 83 -20.16 6.46 25.42
C LEU A 83 -20.55 5.31 26.35
N ASP A 84 -21.82 5.28 26.75
CA ASP A 84 -22.38 4.13 27.45
C ASP A 84 -22.50 2.94 26.48
N GLY A 85 -21.95 1.80 26.89
CA GLY A 85 -21.90 0.60 26.05
C GLY A 85 -23.29 0.05 25.70
N ASN A 86 -24.23 0.07 26.65
CA ASN A 86 -25.59 -0.44 26.43
C ASN A 86 -26.36 0.46 25.46
N ASP A 87 -26.20 1.77 25.59
CA ASP A 87 -26.79 2.73 24.65
C ASP A 87 -26.26 2.53 23.22
N VAL A 88 -24.96 2.28 23.05
CA VAL A 88 -24.37 1.99 21.74
C VAL A 88 -24.92 0.70 21.15
N LEU A 89 -24.98 -0.39 21.93
CA LEU A 89 -25.52 -1.67 21.49
C LEU A 89 -26.99 -1.55 21.05
N LYS A 90 -27.81 -0.87 21.85
CA LYS A 90 -29.21 -0.61 21.53
C LYS A 90 -29.38 0.19 20.24
N ARG A 91 -28.56 1.23 20.01
CA ARG A 91 -28.58 2.03 18.77
C ARG A 91 -28.23 1.21 17.54
N LEU A 92 -27.34 0.23 17.69
CA LEU A 92 -26.88 -0.64 16.61
C LEU A 92 -27.74 -1.90 16.45
N ASN A 93 -28.79 -2.08 17.26
CA ASN A 93 -29.62 -3.28 17.29
C ASN A 93 -28.80 -4.57 17.52
N LEU A 94 -27.83 -4.49 18.44
CA LEU A 94 -26.97 -5.60 18.85
C LEU A 94 -27.25 -5.98 20.31
N SER A 95 -27.06 -7.25 20.63
CA SER A 95 -27.12 -7.82 21.99
C SER A 95 -25.77 -8.45 22.35
N LEU A 96 -25.41 -8.45 23.63
CA LEU A 96 -24.25 -9.18 24.15
C LEU A 96 -24.56 -10.64 24.48
N GLU A 97 -25.84 -11.00 24.51
CA GLU A 97 -26.32 -12.38 24.63
C GLU A 97 -26.63 -12.94 23.23
N ASP A 98 -26.18 -14.17 22.96
CA ASP A 98 -26.42 -14.94 21.72
C ASP A 98 -27.92 -15.13 21.41
#